data_AF-A0A972G5H5-F1
#
_entry.id   AF-A0A972G5H5-F1
#
_cell.length_a   1.000
_cell.length_b   1.000
_cell.length_c   1.000
_cell.angle_alpha   90.00
_cell.angle_beta   90.00
_cell.angle_gamma   90.00
#
_symmetry.space_group_name_H-M   'P 1'
#
loop_
_entity.id
_entity.type
_entity.pdbx_description
1 polymer ?
#
loop_
_entity_poly.entity_id
_entity_poly.type
_entity_poly.pdbx_seq_one_letter_code
_entity_poly.pdbx_strand_id
1 'polypeptide(L)'
;MSRTTGETGVGQIEGATFGNSGRLTFQFADETYVGNWVTVRDPGAQGFGLFNASTSDGTLFGTSSIFAESDSGYGNAILRSDQGNSMRCEFRYSLVTITAIGVCQRNDGEIFDLQVS
;
A
#
# COMPACT_ATOMS: atom_id res chain seq x y z
N MET A 1 -13.85 -1.37 7.54
CA MET A 1 -15.01 -1.72 8.39
C MET A 1 -14.63 -1.52 9.85
N SER A 2 -15.47 -0.87 10.65
CA SER A 2 -15.27 -0.73 12.10
C SER A 2 -15.34 -2.09 12.78
N ARG A 3 -14.40 -2.33 13.69
CA ARG A 3 -14.36 -3.54 14.51
C ARG A 3 -15.32 -3.49 15.70
N THR A 4 -15.83 -2.32 16.04
CA THR A 4 -16.69 -2.11 17.21
C THR A 4 -18.14 -1.91 16.80
N THR A 5 -18.39 -1.07 15.80
CA THR A 5 -19.75 -0.66 15.39
C THR A 5 -20.23 -1.38 14.13
N GLY A 6 -19.32 -1.99 13.37
CA GLY A 6 -19.61 -2.58 12.05
C GLY A 6 -19.77 -1.53 10.94
N GLU A 7 -19.52 -0.25 11.22
CA GLU A 7 -19.60 0.81 10.24
C GLU A 7 -18.65 0.59 9.05
N THR A 8 -19.09 0.95 7.84
CA THR A 8 -18.29 0.85 6.62
C THR A 8 -18.24 2.18 5.91
N GLY A 9 -17.04 2.61 5.54
CA GLY A 9 -16.82 3.74 4.65
C GLY A 9 -16.25 3.28 3.31
N VAL A 10 -16.45 4.10 2.28
CA VAL A 10 -15.83 3.93 0.95
C VAL A 10 -14.98 5.15 0.64
N GLY A 11 -13.96 4.98 -0.20
CA GLY A 11 -13.02 6.07 -0.44
C GLY A 11 -12.33 6.03 -1.78
N GLN A 12 -11.63 7.12 -2.06
CA GLN A 12 -10.82 7.29 -3.26
C GLN A 12 -9.39 7.70 -2.88
N ILE A 13 -8.45 7.16 -3.63
CA ILE A 13 -7.01 7.44 -3.49
C ILE A 13 -6.55 8.15 -4.75
N GLU A 14 -6.06 9.37 -4.62
CA GLU A 14 -5.42 10.11 -5.70
C GLU A 14 -3.92 9.83 -5.70
N GLY A 15 -3.31 9.76 -6.89
CA GLY A 15 -1.87 9.57 -7.03
C GLY A 15 -1.38 8.17 -6.65
N ALA A 16 -2.21 7.13 -6.85
CA ALA A 16 -1.95 5.73 -6.47
C ALA A 16 -0.73 5.06 -7.15
N THR A 17 0.15 5.83 -7.80
CA THR A 17 1.49 5.37 -8.13
C THR A 17 2.26 5.25 -6.81
N PHE A 18 2.19 4.07 -6.18
CA PHE A 18 2.78 3.84 -4.86
C PHE A 18 4.31 4.05 -4.88
N GLY A 19 4.84 4.67 -3.83
CA GLY A 19 6.17 5.28 -3.79
C GLY A 19 6.15 6.81 -3.75
N ASN A 20 4.95 7.41 -3.76
CA ASN A 20 4.73 8.86 -3.67
C ASN A 20 3.76 9.19 -2.50
N SER A 21 3.38 10.46 -2.40
CA SER A 21 2.29 10.94 -1.56
C SER A 21 1.11 11.41 -2.40
N GLY A 22 -0.08 11.43 -1.80
CA GLY A 22 -1.29 11.85 -2.49
C GLY A 22 -2.43 12.16 -1.53
N ARG A 23 -3.60 12.45 -2.09
CA ARG A 23 -4.81 12.73 -1.31
C ARG A 23 -5.62 11.46 -1.12
N LEU A 24 -6.16 11.29 0.08
CA LEU A 24 -7.04 10.18 0.47
C LEU A 24 -8.35 10.79 0.99
N THR A 25 -9.47 10.26 0.49
CA THR A 25 -10.81 10.64 0.93
C THR A 25 -11.57 9.40 1.34
N PHE A 26 -12.16 9.39 2.55
CA PHE A 26 -13.13 8.40 2.99
C PHE A 26 -14.48 9.06 3.27
N GLN A 27 -15.54 8.40 2.85
CA GLN A 27 -16.92 8.76 3.12
C GLN A 27 -17.56 7.66 3.96
N PHE A 28 -18.01 8.04 5.14
CA PHE A 28 -18.85 7.24 6.03
C PHE A 28 -20.29 7.74 5.95
N ALA A 29 -21.20 7.10 6.69
CA ALA A 29 -22.62 7.44 6.61
C ALA A 29 -22.90 8.85 7.16
N ASP A 30 -22.14 9.28 8.16
CA ASP A 30 -22.31 10.51 8.91
C ASP A 30 -21.21 11.55 8.63
N GLU A 31 -20.06 11.13 8.12
CA GLU A 31 -18.85 11.96 8.13
C GLU A 31 -17.91 11.70 6.95
N THR A 32 -17.26 12.76 6.45
CA THR A 32 -16.28 12.65 5.36
C THR A 32 -14.88 13.03 5.84
N TYR A 33 -13.93 12.11 5.71
CA TYR A 33 -12.53 12.30 6.08
C TYR A 33 -11.68 12.58 4.84
N VAL A 34 -10.90 13.66 4.88
CA VAL A 34 -9.97 14.04 3.81
C VAL A 34 -8.60 14.32 4.39
N GLY A 35 -7.56 13.90 3.70
CA GLY A 35 -6.20 14.24 4.07
C GLY A 35 -5.17 13.65 3.12
N ASN A 36 -3.93 13.62 3.59
CA ASN A 36 -2.80 13.16 2.78
C ASN A 36 -2.34 11.79 3.25
N TRP A 37 -1.96 10.96 2.29
CA TRP A 37 -1.26 9.70 2.52
C TRP A 37 0.18 9.82 1.99
N VAL A 38 1.08 9.10 2.64
CA VAL A 38 2.48 8.98 2.25
C VAL A 38 2.85 7.51 2.29
N THR A 39 3.56 7.03 1.27
CA THR A 39 4.15 5.69 1.27
C THR A 39 5.65 5.74 1.29
N VAL A 40 6.25 4.80 2.00
CA VAL A 40 7.65 4.45 1.89
C VAL A 40 7.71 3.14 1.12
N ARG A 41 8.43 3.16 0.01
CA ARG A 41 8.75 1.94 -0.74
C ARG A 41 9.73 1.13 0.09
N ASP A 42 9.41 -0.13 0.32
CA ASP A 42 10.41 -1.11 0.71
C ASP A 42 10.90 -1.73 -0.60
N PRO A 43 12.03 -1.26 -1.17
CA PRO A 43 12.57 -1.87 -2.36
C PRO A 43 13.05 -3.28 -1.96
N GLY A 44 12.13 -4.24 -1.92
CA GLY A 44 12.45 -5.66 -1.87
C GLY A 44 13.55 -5.95 -2.89
N ALA A 45 14.44 -6.89 -2.56
CA ALA A 45 15.76 -7.04 -3.20
C ALA A 45 15.78 -6.68 -4.69
N GLN A 46 16.65 -5.72 -5.01
CA GLN A 46 17.00 -5.41 -6.39
C GLN A 46 17.38 -6.71 -7.10
N GLY A 47 16.64 -7.05 -8.15
CA GLY A 47 16.77 -8.36 -8.77
C GLY A 47 18.20 -8.61 -9.24
N PHE A 48 18.84 -9.62 -8.65
CA PHE A 48 20.19 -10.01 -9.00
C PHE A 48 20.09 -11.15 -10.03
N GLY A 49 20.50 -10.86 -11.27
CA GLY A 49 20.59 -11.87 -12.31
C GLY A 49 21.84 -12.71 -12.11
N LEU A 50 21.70 -13.98 -11.72
CA LEU A 50 22.80 -14.92 -11.78
C LEU A 50 22.92 -15.46 -13.21
N PHE A 51 24.04 -15.16 -13.85
CA PHE A 51 24.36 -15.60 -15.21
C PHE A 51 25.36 -16.74 -15.12
N ASN A 52 24.92 -17.96 -15.38
CA ASN A 52 25.82 -19.10 -15.50
C ASN A 52 26.03 -19.37 -17.00
N ALA A 53 27.27 -19.21 -17.45
CA ALA A 53 27.70 -19.55 -18.79
C ALA A 53 28.64 -20.76 -18.72
N SER A 54 28.36 -21.77 -19.54
CA SER A 54 29.21 -22.94 -19.70
C SER A 54 29.49 -23.16 -21.18
N THR A 55 30.70 -23.61 -21.48
CA THR A 55 31.14 -23.92 -22.85
C THR A 55 31.30 -25.42 -23.00
N SER A 56 30.65 -25.99 -24.01
CA SER A 56 30.91 -27.35 -24.46
C SER A 56 31.01 -27.37 -25.98
N ASP A 57 32.12 -27.92 -26.48
CA ASP A 57 32.40 -28.10 -27.91
C ASP A 57 32.23 -26.81 -28.76
N GLY A 58 32.84 -25.71 -28.30
CA GLY A 58 32.79 -24.41 -28.97
C GLY A 58 31.44 -23.68 -28.91
N THR A 59 30.42 -24.30 -28.32
CA THR A 59 29.07 -23.74 -28.18
C THR A 59 28.87 -23.17 -26.77
N LEU A 60 28.37 -21.93 -26.68
CA LEU A 60 28.08 -21.23 -25.44
C LEU A 60 26.64 -21.52 -25.00
N PHE A 61 26.48 -22.12 -23.82
CA PHE A 61 25.19 -22.33 -23.17
C PHE A 61 25.08 -21.41 -21.96
N GLY A 62 24.08 -20.53 -21.96
CA GLY A 62 23.79 -19.60 -20.88
C GLY A 62 22.41 -19.85 -20.29
N THR A 63 22.32 -19.94 -18.96
CA THR A 63 21.05 -19.93 -18.23
C THR A 63 21.00 -18.69 -17.35
N SER A 64 19.93 -17.90 -17.48
CA SER A 64 19.65 -16.75 -16.63
C SER A 64 18.46 -17.07 -15.72
N SER A 65 18.61 -16.78 -14.43
CA SER A 65 17.51 -16.80 -13.46
C SER A 65 17.34 -15.40 -12.88
N ILE A 66 16.16 -14.81 -13.06
CA ILE A 66 15.81 -13.51 -12.49
C ILE A 66 15.04 -13.76 -11.20
N PHE A 67 15.61 -13.33 -10.07
CA PHE A 67 14.89 -13.26 -8.79
C PHE A 67 14.39 -11.83 -8.64
N ALA A 68 13.09 -11.60 -8.72
CA ALA A 68 12.48 -10.30 -8.41
C ALA A 68 11.79 -10.41 -7.05
N GLU A 69 12.20 -9.59 -6.09
CA GLU A 69 11.48 -9.47 -4.83
C GLU A 69 10.29 -8.52 -4.95
N SER A 70 9.23 -8.87 -4.22
CA SER A 70 7.92 -8.23 -4.20
C SER A 70 7.99 -6.73 -3.91
N ASP A 71 7.66 -5.91 -4.90
CA ASP A 71 7.53 -4.47 -4.80
C ASP A 71 6.37 -4.13 -3.85
N SER A 72 6.68 -3.87 -2.59
CA SER A 72 5.74 -3.69 -1.50
C SER A 72 6.23 -2.60 -0.57
N GLY A 73 5.38 -2.13 0.33
CA GLY A 73 5.81 -1.10 1.27
C GLY A 73 4.78 -0.79 2.33
N TYR A 74 5.09 0.27 3.08
CA TYR A 74 4.27 0.75 4.19
C TYR A 74 3.82 2.17 3.89
N GLY A 75 2.59 2.49 4.28
CA GLY A 75 2.02 3.80 4.11
C GLY A 75 1.30 4.27 5.35
N ASN A 76 1.29 5.58 5.54
CA ASN A 76 0.55 6.25 6.60
C ASN A 76 -0.31 7.35 6.01
N ALA A 77 -1.52 7.51 6.55
CA ALA A 77 -2.39 8.62 6.22
C ALA A 77 -2.89 9.32 7.48
N ILE A 78 -2.99 10.64 7.42
CA ILE A 78 -3.61 11.45 8.47
C ILE A 78 -4.74 12.23 7.81
N LEU A 79 -5.95 11.99 8.28
CA LEU A 79 -7.19 12.53 7.73
C LEU A 79 -7.90 13.38 8.78
N ARG A 80 -8.61 14.39 8.30
CA ARG A 80 -9.51 15.20 9.10
C ARG A 80 -10.90 15.13 8.52
N SER A 81 -11.89 15.09 9.39
CA SER A 81 -13.26 15.16 8.95
C SER A 81 -13.75 16.58 8.76
N ASP A 82 -14.87 16.71 8.06
CA ASP A 82 -15.69 17.92 7.98
C ASP A 82 -16.32 18.33 9.32
N GLN A 83 -16.41 17.42 10.30
CA GLN A 83 -16.90 17.72 11.65
C GLN A 83 -15.80 17.96 12.69
N GLY A 84 -14.52 17.94 12.27
CA GLY A 84 -13.36 18.25 13.12
C GLY A 84 -12.71 17.04 13.82
N ASN A 85 -13.20 15.82 13.57
CA ASN A 85 -12.54 14.59 13.99
C ASN A 85 -11.28 14.31 13.17
N SER A 86 -10.45 13.41 13.67
CA SER A 86 -9.25 12.97 12.97
C SER A 86 -9.16 11.46 12.90
N MET A 87 -8.54 10.98 11.84
CA MET A 87 -8.33 9.56 11.61
C MET A 87 -6.91 9.33 11.11
N ARG A 88 -6.24 8.33 11.69
CA ARG A 88 -4.91 7.91 11.29
C ARG A 88 -4.98 6.51 10.70
N CYS A 89 -4.44 6.32 9.51
CA CYS A 89 -4.38 5.01 8.88
C CYS A 89 -2.93 4.56 8.72
N GLU A 90 -2.67 3.30 9.03
CA GLU A 90 -1.42 2.62 8.75
C GLU A 90 -1.72 1.41 7.86
N PHE A 91 -1.07 1.31 6.70
CA PHE A 91 -1.36 0.26 5.73
C PHE A 91 -0.11 -0.29 5.07
N ARG A 92 -0.22 -1.52 4.60
CA ARG A 92 0.78 -2.18 3.76
C ARG A 92 0.21 -2.28 2.35
N TYR A 93 1.04 -2.01 1.36
CA TYR A 93 0.63 -2.10 -0.04
C TYR A 93 1.55 -3.03 -0.83
N SER A 94 1.01 -3.54 -1.93
CA SER A 94 1.72 -4.34 -2.93
C SER A 94 1.51 -3.69 -4.29
N LEU A 95 2.60 -3.31 -4.95
CA LEU A 95 2.58 -2.77 -6.32
C LEU A 95 2.31 -3.85 -7.36
N VAL A 96 2.57 -5.12 -7.04
CA VAL A 96 2.33 -6.26 -7.93
C VAL A 96 0.83 -6.50 -8.12
N THR A 97 0.05 -6.37 -7.04
CA THR A 97 -1.40 -6.61 -7.05
C THR A 97 -2.21 -5.33 -6.99
N ILE A 98 -1.57 -4.16 -6.83
CA ILE A 98 -2.22 -2.85 -6.67
C ILE A 98 -3.25 -2.88 -5.52
N THR A 99 -2.93 -3.59 -4.44
CA THR A 99 -3.80 -3.73 -3.28
C THR A 99 -3.13 -3.18 -2.04
N ALA A 100 -3.93 -2.65 -1.11
CA ALA A 100 -3.46 -2.27 0.22
C ALA A 100 -4.39 -2.80 1.32
N ILE A 101 -3.81 -3.21 2.44
CA ILE A 101 -4.53 -3.65 3.63
C ILE A 101 -3.92 -2.97 4.84
N GLY A 102 -4.76 -2.46 5.74
CA GLY A 102 -4.30 -1.72 6.90
C GLY A 102 -5.37 -1.52 7.95
N VAL A 103 -5.07 -0.62 8.86
CA VAL A 103 -5.95 -0.24 9.96
C VAL A 103 -5.99 1.28 10.06
N CYS A 104 -7.19 1.83 10.20
CA CYS A 104 -7.44 3.22 10.53
C CYS A 104 -7.97 3.33 11.94
N GLN A 105 -7.55 4.35 12.69
CA GLN A 105 -8.03 4.66 14.02
C GLN A 105 -8.53 6.10 14.07
N ARG A 106 -9.77 6.30 14.52
CA ARG A 106 -10.35 7.62 14.81
C ARG A 106 -9.86 8.13 16.16
N ASN A 107 -9.97 9.45 16.35
CA ASN A 107 -9.64 10.13 17.61
C ASN A 107 -10.46 9.65 18.81
N ASP A 108 -11.66 9.12 18.60
CA ASP A 108 -12.50 8.48 19.62
C ASP A 108 -12.04 7.06 20.03
N GLY A 109 -11.01 6.54 19.35
CA GLY A 109 -10.45 5.22 19.58
C GLY A 109 -11.07 4.11 18.72
N GLU A 110 -12.05 4.43 17.87
CA GLU A 110 -12.66 3.46 16.97
C GLU A 110 -11.68 3.00 15.89
N ILE A 111 -11.65 1.69 15.63
CA ILE A 111 -10.71 1.04 14.73
C ILE A 111 -11.44 0.49 13.52
N PHE A 112 -10.97 0.85 12.32
CA PHE A 112 -11.48 0.42 11.04
C PHE A 112 -10.44 -0.39 10.27
N ASP A 113 -10.83 -1.55 9.77
CA ASP A 113 -10.06 -2.27 8.76
C ASP A 113 -10.11 -1.52 7.43
N LEU A 114 -8.93 -1.22 6.89
CA LEU A 114 -8.74 -0.60 5.58
C LEU A 114 -8.43 -1.69 4.55
N GLN A 115 -9.18 -1.71 3.47
CA GLN A 115 -8.94 -2.55 2.31
C GLN A 115 -9.04 -1.72 1.04
N VAL A 116 -8.03 -1.84 0.17
CA VAL A 116 -7.93 -1.19 -1.13
C VAL A 116 -7.71 -2.27 -2.17
N SER A 117 -8.54 -2.26 -3.21
CA SER A 117 -8.56 -3.21 -4.32
C SER A 117 -8.70 -2.49 -5.64
#